data_AF-A0AAE4LSK8-F1
#
_entry.id   AF-A0AAE4LSK8-F1
#
_cell.length_a   1.000
_cell.length_b   1.000
_cell.length_c   1.000
_cell.angle_alpha   90.00
_cell.angle_beta   90.00
_cell.angle_gamma   90.00
#
_symmetry.space_group_name_H-M   'P 1'
#
loop_
_entity.id
_entity.type
_entity.pdbx_description
1 polymer ?
#
loop_
_entity_poly.entity_id
_entity_poly.type
_entity_poly.pdbx_seq_one_letter_code
_entity_poly.pdbx_strand_id
1 'polypeptide(L)'
;MRDTLYRQMVYWIREYRTWIEVVDDNFYKEYALSRNGYINYIVSRTLILRAYKDKGSYAKGMTWTIPEHKLDKALAAYRKQEHTFKQRIKKAAIYLSPRDAEVIILLATHNIVQLELVIPPIQIREKPYYL
;
A
#
# COMPACT_ATOMS: atom_id res chain seq x y z
N MET A 1 2.26 11.05 -2.63
CA MET A 1 2.76 9.95 -3.46
C MET A 1 2.29 10.22 -4.87
N ARG A 2 3.09 9.92 -5.90
CA ARG A 2 2.57 10.07 -7.27
C ARG A 2 1.32 9.20 -7.43
N ASP A 3 0.24 9.78 -7.95
CA ASP A 3 -1.07 9.12 -8.07
C ASP A 3 -0.99 7.75 -8.77
N THR A 4 -0.15 7.62 -9.80
CA THR A 4 0.07 6.36 -10.51
C THR A 4 0.69 5.26 -9.63
N LEU A 5 1.63 5.60 -8.74
CA LEU A 5 2.21 4.64 -7.79
C LEU A 5 1.19 4.26 -6.72
N TYR A 6 0.41 5.24 -6.24
CA TYR A 6 -0.64 5.01 -5.26
C TYR A 6 -1.70 4.05 -5.81
N ARG A 7 -2.22 4.30 -7.00
CA ARG A 7 -3.19 3.42 -7.66
C ARG A 7 -2.65 2.02 -7.90
N GLN A 8 -1.39 1.89 -8.34
CA GLN A 8 -0.76 0.58 -8.52
C GLN A 8 -0.66 -0.20 -7.20
N MET A 9 -0.29 0.49 -6.11
CA MET A 9 -0.24 -0.12 -4.78
C MET A 9 -1.63 -0.59 -4.33
N VAL A 10 -2.65 0.26 -4.45
CA VAL A 10 -4.04 -0.08 -4.11
C VAL A 10 -4.54 -1.27 -4.93
N TYR A 11 -4.21 -1.32 -6.22
CA TYR A 11 -4.53 -2.45 -7.09
C TYR A 11 -3.97 -3.77 -6.54
N TRP A 12 -2.69 -3.82 -6.15
CA TRP A 12 -2.12 -5.04 -5.57
C TRP A 12 -2.75 -5.46 -4.27
N ILE A 13 -3.12 -4.50 -3.40
CA ILE A 13 -3.82 -4.82 -2.16
C ILE A 13 -5.18 -5.45 -2.49
N ARG A 14 -5.93 -4.87 -3.42
CA ARG A 14 -7.26 -5.40 -3.81
C ARG A 14 -7.18 -6.78 -4.46
N GLU A 15 -6.19 -6.99 -5.31
CA GLU A 15 -6.02 -8.23 -6.10
C GLU A 15 -5.52 -9.40 -5.24
N TYR A 16 -4.50 -9.16 -4.41
CA TYR A 16 -3.77 -10.22 -3.71
C TYR A 16 -4.00 -10.24 -2.20
N ARG A 17 -5.01 -9.51 -1.70
CA ARG A 17 -5.40 -9.52 -0.29
C ARG A 17 -5.70 -10.92 0.22
N THR A 18 -5.27 -11.18 1.46
CA THR A 18 -5.52 -12.45 2.15
C THR A 18 -6.38 -12.31 3.38
N TRP A 19 -6.41 -11.13 4.00
CA TRP A 19 -7.22 -10.84 5.20
C TRP A 19 -7.64 -9.36 5.37
N ILE A 20 -7.03 -8.42 4.62
CA ILE A 20 -7.35 -6.99 4.62
C ILE A 20 -8.06 -6.58 3.34
N GLU A 21 -9.02 -5.68 3.44
CA GLU A 21 -9.62 -4.99 2.30
C GLU A 21 -9.34 -3.49 2.30
N VAL A 22 -9.38 -2.89 1.11
CA VAL A 22 -9.40 -1.43 0.94
C VAL A 22 -10.85 -0.97 1.05
N VAL A 23 -11.16 -0.24 2.13
CA VAL A 23 -12.50 0.33 2.37
C VAL A 23 -12.68 1.63 1.59
N ASP A 24 -11.67 2.49 1.61
CA ASP A 24 -11.66 3.75 0.87
C ASP A 24 -10.21 4.09 0.50
N ASP A 25 -9.96 4.41 -0.76
CA ASP A 25 -8.66 4.84 -1.28
C ASP A 25 -8.65 6.31 -1.74
N ASN A 26 -9.74 7.05 -1.57
CA ASN A 26 -9.84 8.45 -1.96
C ASN A 26 -10.46 9.35 -0.86
N PHE A 27 -10.48 8.88 0.39
CA PHE A 27 -10.88 9.68 1.55
C PHE A 27 -9.89 10.81 1.80
N TYR A 28 -10.35 12.06 1.95
CA TYR A 28 -9.51 13.19 2.33
C TYR A 28 -9.81 13.64 3.75
N LYS A 29 -8.73 13.85 4.52
CA LYS A 29 -8.82 14.30 5.91
C LYS A 29 -7.69 15.27 6.23
N GLU A 30 -7.95 16.20 7.13
CA GLU A 30 -6.94 17.10 7.67
C GLU A 30 -6.10 16.40 8.76
N TYR A 31 -4.79 16.61 8.72
CA TYR A 31 -3.82 16.08 9.66
C TYR A 31 -2.95 17.21 10.23
N ALA A 32 -2.90 17.28 11.56
CA ALA A 32 -1.95 18.12 12.28
C ALA A 32 -0.55 17.47 12.25
N LEU A 33 0.43 18.20 11.75
CA LEU A 33 1.83 17.80 11.70
C LEU A 33 2.65 18.76 12.56
N SER A 34 3.30 18.24 13.60
CA SER A 34 4.28 19.00 14.36
C SER A 34 5.63 19.02 13.62
N ARG A 35 6.18 20.21 13.39
CA ARG A 35 7.53 20.41 12.86
C ARG A 35 8.18 21.59 13.58
N ASN A 36 9.31 21.33 14.24
CA ASN A 36 10.09 22.33 14.98
C ASN A 36 9.26 23.16 16.00
N GLY A 37 8.30 22.53 16.68
CA GLY A 37 7.45 23.20 17.67
C GLY A 37 6.21 23.90 17.10
N TYR A 38 6.06 24.00 15.78
CA TYR A 38 4.86 24.53 15.13
C TYR A 38 3.95 23.41 14.63
N ILE A 39 2.64 23.60 14.78
CA ILE A 39 1.63 22.70 14.22
C ILE A 39 1.19 23.24 12.86
N ASN A 40 1.45 22.48 11.81
CA ASN A 40 0.95 22.74 10.47
C ASN A 40 -0.19 21.76 10.16
N TYR A 41 -1.20 22.21 9.43
CA TYR A 41 -2.29 21.38 8.98
C TYR A 41 -2.12 21.06 7.49
N ILE A 42 -2.34 19.79 7.14
CA ILE A 42 -2.38 19.36 5.75
C ILE A 42 -3.64 18.55 5.48
N VAL A 43 -4.29 18.80 4.36
CA VAL A 43 -5.31 17.89 3.84
C VAL A 43 -4.61 16.82 3.01
N SER A 44 -4.82 15.55 3.38
CA SER A 44 -4.17 14.41 2.73
C SER A 44 -5.21 13.38 2.32
N ARG A 45 -5.06 12.85 1.09
CA ARG A 45 -5.69 11.58 0.73
C ARG A 45 -5.26 10.51 1.74
N THR A 46 -6.15 9.59 2.04
CA THR A 46 -6.03 8.65 3.13
C THR A 46 -6.55 7.30 2.68
N LEU A 47 -5.69 6.29 2.75
CA LEU A 47 -6.05 4.90 2.53
C LEU A 47 -6.65 4.34 3.81
N ILE A 48 -7.85 3.76 3.71
CA ILE A 48 -8.54 3.07 4.79
C ILE A 48 -8.50 1.58 4.50
N LEU A 49 -7.81 0.84 5.36
CA LEU A 49 -7.71 -0.62 5.33
C LEU A 49 -8.56 -1.21 6.44
N ARG A 50 -9.18 -2.36 6.21
CA ARG A 50 -9.96 -3.07 7.23
C ARG A 50 -9.71 -4.58 7.19
N ALA A 51 -9.62 -5.21 8.35
CA ALA A 51 -9.60 -6.66 8.47
C ALA A 51 -10.99 -7.22 8.12
N TYR A 52 -11.13 -8.03 7.07
CA TYR A 52 -12.42 -8.67 6.74
C TYR A 52 -12.61 -10.03 7.43
N LYS A 53 -11.54 -10.56 8.04
CA LYS A 53 -11.54 -11.75 8.90
C LYS A 53 -10.49 -11.59 10.00
N ASP A 54 -10.60 -12.41 11.05
CA ASP A 54 -9.60 -12.44 12.12
C ASP A 54 -8.24 -12.90 11.60
N LYS A 55 -7.18 -12.30 12.13
CA LYS A 55 -5.79 -12.63 11.80
C LYS A 55 -4.88 -12.37 12.99
N GLY A 56 -4.48 -13.44 13.68
CA GLY A 56 -3.66 -13.31 14.89
C GLY A 56 -4.35 -12.44 15.93
N SER A 57 -3.70 -11.35 16.34
CA SER A 57 -4.25 -10.36 17.28
C SER A 57 -5.21 -9.34 16.65
N TYR A 58 -5.39 -9.37 15.33
CA TYR A 58 -6.26 -8.45 14.61
C TYR A 58 -7.66 -9.04 14.47
N ALA A 59 -8.63 -8.41 15.13
CA ALA A 59 -10.03 -8.77 15.03
C ALA A 59 -10.64 -8.29 13.70
N LYS A 60 -11.61 -9.04 13.18
CA LYS A 60 -12.45 -8.63 12.05
C LYS A 60 -13.10 -7.27 12.34
N GLY A 61 -13.07 -6.39 11.36
CA GLY A 61 -13.57 -5.01 11.46
C GLY A 61 -12.53 -4.00 11.94
N MET A 62 -11.39 -4.44 12.48
CA MET A 62 -10.29 -3.54 12.82
C MET A 62 -9.85 -2.75 11.59
N THR A 63 -9.72 -1.43 11.75
CA THR A 63 -9.51 -0.49 10.65
C THR A 63 -8.23 0.31 10.88
N TRP A 64 -7.44 0.50 9.82
CA TRP A 64 -6.23 1.32 9.81
C TRP A 64 -6.37 2.46 8.82
N THR A 65 -6.04 3.66 9.28
CA THR A 65 -6.07 4.90 8.50
C THR A 65 -4.64 5.32 8.17
N ILE A 66 -4.28 5.29 6.89
CA ILE A 66 -2.92 5.53 6.42
C ILE A 66 -2.91 6.74 5.49
N PRO A 67 -2.50 7.92 5.97
CA PRO A 67 -2.43 9.12 5.15
C PRO A 67 -1.35 9.01 4.07
N GLU A 68 -1.59 9.60 2.90
CA GLU A 68 -0.67 9.60 1.77
C GLU A 68 0.71 10.19 2.11
N HIS A 69 0.78 11.21 2.98
CA HIS A 69 2.06 11.76 3.41
C HIS A 69 2.90 10.75 4.23
N LYS A 70 2.28 9.77 4.91
CA LYS A 70 3.01 8.66 5.56
C LYS A 70 3.48 7.65 4.53
N LEU A 71 2.64 7.34 3.54
CA LEU A 71 3.02 6.49 2.40
C LEU A 71 4.21 7.09 1.62
N ASP A 72 4.27 8.42 1.48
CA ASP A 72 5.41 9.11 0.87
C ASP A 72 6.70 8.96 1.66
N LYS A 73 6.63 9.13 2.99
CA LYS A 73 7.78 8.93 3.87
C LYS A 73 8.28 7.49 3.80
N ALA A 74 7.38 6.51 3.83
CA ALA A 74 7.70 5.10 3.67
C ALA A 74 8.35 4.81 2.31
N LEU A 75 7.77 5.32 1.23
CA LEU A 75 8.33 5.18 -0.13
C LEU A 75 9.72 5.81 -0.24
N ALA A 76 9.94 6.97 0.38
CA ALA A 76 11.24 7.63 0.41
C ALA A 76 12.28 6.82 1.21
N ALA A 77 11.89 6.24 2.35
CA ALA A 77 12.74 5.34 3.13
C ALA A 77 13.11 4.08 2.33
N TYR A 78 12.13 3.43 1.72
CA TYR A 78 12.36 2.22 0.93
C TYR A 78 13.27 2.47 -0.28
N ARG A 79 13.12 3.61 -0.97
CA ARG A 79 14.05 4.06 -2.03
C ARG A 79 15.50 4.25 -1.57
N LYS A 80 15.72 4.57 -0.29
CA LYS A 80 17.07 4.74 0.27
C LYS A 80 17.69 3.39 0.62
N GLN A 81 16.88 2.42 1.05
CA GLN A 81 17.33 1.10 1.45
C GLN A 81 17.56 0.18 0.25
N GLU A 82 16.66 0.17 -0.74
CA GLU A 82 16.70 -0.76 -1.87
C GLU A 82 17.02 -0.06 -3.20
N HIS A 83 18.27 -0.19 -3.65
CA HIS A 83 18.74 0.42 -4.90
C HIS A 83 18.02 -0.11 -6.14
N THR A 84 17.76 -1.42 -6.19
CA THR A 84 17.06 -2.06 -7.33
C THR A 84 15.62 -1.57 -7.43
N PHE A 85 14.90 -1.50 -6.31
CA PHE A 85 13.56 -0.89 -6.24
C PHE A 85 13.58 0.54 -6.79
N LYS A 86 14.49 1.39 -6.27
CA LYS A 86 14.62 2.78 -6.72
C LYS A 86 14.81 2.88 -8.24
N GLN A 87 15.62 2.02 -8.85
CA GLN A 87 15.81 2.00 -10.31
C GLN A 87 14.54 1.57 -11.05
N ARG A 88 13.85 0.52 -10.59
CA ARG A 88 12.61 0.01 -11.21
C ARG A 88 11.49 1.04 -11.21
N ILE A 89 11.18 1.64 -10.05
CA ILE A 89 10.04 2.56 -9.92
C ILE A 89 10.28 3.97 -10.48
N LYS A 90 11.53 4.30 -10.86
CA LYS A 90 11.82 5.49 -11.66
C LYS A 90 11.29 5.37 -13.09
N LYS A 91 11.32 4.16 -13.66
CA LYS A 91 10.90 3.90 -15.06
C LYS A 91 9.40 4.08 -15.23
N ALA A 92 8.61 3.36 -14.43
CA ALA A 92 7.15 3.41 -14.49
C ALA A 92 6.52 2.85 -13.22
N ALA A 93 5.27 3.24 -12.93
CA ALA A 93 4.54 2.76 -11.76
C ALA A 93 4.23 1.26 -11.82
N ILE A 94 4.04 0.70 -13.02
CA ILE A 94 3.77 -0.73 -13.25
C ILE A 94 4.86 -1.66 -12.68
N TYR A 95 6.08 -1.16 -12.45
CA TYR A 95 7.17 -1.93 -11.85
C TYR A 95 7.11 -1.99 -10.32
N LEU A 96 6.18 -1.29 -9.67
CA LEU A 96 5.85 -1.52 -8.27
C LEU A 96 5.19 -2.90 -8.19
N SER A 97 5.77 -3.82 -7.42
CA SER A 97 5.27 -5.19 -7.24
C SER A 97 4.37 -5.32 -6.00
N PRO A 98 3.64 -6.44 -5.82
CA PRO A 98 2.91 -6.71 -4.59
C PRO A 98 3.80 -6.68 -3.34
N ARG A 99 5.03 -7.20 -3.44
CA ARG A 99 6.00 -7.13 -2.33
C ARG A 99 6.42 -5.70 -2.01
N ASP A 100 6.51 -4.82 -3.00
CA ASP A 100 6.80 -3.41 -2.74
C ASP A 100 5.62 -2.72 -2.03
N ALA A 101 4.38 -3.07 -2.37
CA ALA A 101 3.19 -2.58 -1.67
C ALA A 101 3.18 -3.02 -0.20
N GLU A 102 3.50 -4.30 0.07
CA GLU A 102 3.70 -4.85 1.42
C GLU A 102 4.68 -3.99 2.24
N VAL A 103 5.89 -3.78 1.71
CA VAL A 103 6.94 -3.03 2.41
C VAL A 103 6.53 -1.57 2.65
N ILE A 104 5.87 -0.92 1.67
CA ILE A 104 5.42 0.46 1.84
C ILE A 104 4.37 0.58 2.94
N ILE A 105 3.38 -0.32 2.99
CA ILE A 105 2.36 -0.32 4.07
C ILE A 105 3.00 -0.64 5.42
N LEU A 106 3.90 -1.61 5.47
CA LEU A 106 4.61 -1.98 6.69
C LEU A 106 5.39 -0.79 7.26
N LEU A 107 6.16 -0.10 6.42
CA LEU A 107 6.93 1.08 6.82
C LEU A 107 6.02 2.27 7.20
N ALA A 108 4.94 2.52 6.45
CA ALA A 108 4.02 3.63 6.72
C ALA A 108 3.26 3.47 8.04
N THR A 109 3.07 2.23 8.47
CA THR A 109 2.40 1.85 9.71
C THR A 109 3.36 1.53 10.85
N HIS A 110 4.67 1.77 10.69
CA HIS A 110 5.69 1.45 11.71
C HIS A 110 5.66 -0.02 12.14
N ASN A 111 5.61 -0.92 11.16
CA ASN A 111 5.57 -2.37 11.31
C ASN A 111 4.31 -2.94 11.98
N ILE A 112 3.23 -2.15 12.05
CA ILE A 112 1.95 -2.62 12.62
C ILE A 112 1.20 -3.48 11.60
N VAL A 113 1.10 -3.05 10.34
CA VAL A 113 0.26 -3.74 9.34
C VAL A 113 1.12 -4.51 8.36
N GLN A 114 0.97 -5.84 8.36
CA GLN A 114 1.43 -6.76 7.32
C GLN A 114 0.21 -7.20 6.50
N LEU A 115 0.19 -6.90 5.20
CA LEU A 115 -0.90 -7.28 4.31
C LEU A 115 -0.92 -8.78 4.01
N GLU A 116 0.27 -9.40 4.01
CA GLU A 116 0.49 -10.80 3.60
C GLU A 116 -0.11 -11.10 2.22
N LEU A 117 0.24 -10.29 1.22
CA LEU A 117 -0.27 -10.47 -0.15
C LEU A 117 0.20 -11.80 -0.75
N VAL A 118 -0.72 -12.57 -1.35
CA VAL A 118 -0.42 -13.86 -2.00
C VAL A 118 -0.77 -13.80 -3.47
N ILE A 119 0.22 -14.04 -4.33
CA ILE A 119 0.04 -14.15 -5.77
C ILE A 119 -0.31 -15.62 -6.08
N PRO A 120 -1.54 -15.94 -6.51
CA PRO A 120 -1.86 -17.29 -6.93
C PRO A 120 -1.01 -17.67 -8.15
N PRO A 121 -0.62 -18.94 -8.29
CA PRO A 121 0.00 -19.40 -9.52
C PRO A 121 -0.94 -19.08 -10.69
N ILE A 122 -0.40 -18.42 -11.71
CA ILE A 122 -1.15 -18.08 -12.92
C ILE A 122 -1.68 -19.40 -13.48
N GLN A 123 -3.00 -19.63 -13.42
CA GLN A 123 -3.61 -20.62 -14.29
C GLN A 123 -3.41 -20.11 -15.70
N ILE A 124 -2.40 -20.63 -16.39
CA ILE A 124 -2.26 -20.46 -17.83
C ILE A 124 -3.56 -21.03 -18.39
N ARG A 125 -4.50 -20.15 -18.78
CA ARG A 125 -5.57 -20.53 -19.69
C ARG A 125 -4.84 -20.99 -20.95
N GLU A 126 -4.66 -22.30 -21.10
CA GLU A 126 -4.27 -22.89 -22.36
C GLU A 126 -5.22 -22.33 -23.40
N LYS A 127 -4.69 -21.54 -24.34
CA LYS A 127 -5.48 -21.14 -25.50
C LYS A 127 -5.83 -22.43 -26.23
N PRO A 128 -7.11 -22.70 -26.54
CA PRO A 128 -7.42 -23.81 -27.42
C PRO A 128 -6.73 -23.50 -28.76
N TYR A 129 -5.77 -24.35 -29.11
CA TYR A 129 -5.24 -24.38 -30.46
C TYR A 129 -6.42 -24.72 -31.37
N TYR A 130 -6.92 -23.75 -32.12
CA TYR A 130 -7.77 -24.06 -33.25
C TYR A 130 -6.86 -24.69 -34.31
N LEU A 131 -6.97 -26.01 -34.43
CA LEU A 131 -6.51 -26.79 -35.57
C LEU A 131 -7.40 -26.51 -36.79
#